data_AF-A0A6C0KCS6-F1
#
_entry.id   AF-A0A6C0KCS6-F1
#
_cell.length_a   1.000
_cell.length_b   1.000
_cell.length_c   1.000
_cell.angle_alpha   90.00
_cell.angle_beta   90.00
_cell.angle_gamma   90.00
#
_symmetry.space_group_name_H-M   'P 1'
#
loop_
_entity.id
_entity.type
_entity.pdbx_description
1 polymer ?
#
loop_
_entity_poly.entity_id
_entity_poly.type
_entity_poly.pdbx_seq_one_letter_code
_entity_poly.pdbx_strand_id
1 'polypeptide(L)'
;MKKQYKLFGNKKIYYLPEPVDIWESIKDKNGKNVIESYYENQIKFAFPFQMMAYISRVHQIREIMNSCDDNTIIICERSVYTDKHVFAKMLHDNGTMNDIEIQIYKKWFDEFVKDFPFSGIIYVGTEPNKSLERVKIRNRKGETIPLSYLELCHKYHEEWLNDSSIPVLKLNGNTEFINAIPEDWQLAIETFIKTQSKIEIYDDYLHTLVTC
;
A
#
# COMPACT_ATOMS: atom_id res chain seq x y z
N MET A 1 11.75 -13.74 3.58
CA MET A 1 10.27 -13.76 3.58
C MET A 1 9.76 -15.15 3.94
N LYS A 2 9.17 -15.36 5.13
CA LYS A 2 8.41 -16.59 5.40
C LYS A 2 7.11 -16.50 4.60
N LYS A 3 7.09 -17.12 3.41
CA LYS A 3 5.91 -17.23 2.53
C LYS A 3 4.85 -18.07 3.25
N GLN A 4 4.00 -17.46 4.07
CA GLN A 4 2.78 -18.11 4.54
C GLN A 4 1.77 -18.03 3.40
N TYR A 5 1.39 -19.18 2.84
CA TYR A 5 0.27 -19.24 1.92
C TYR A 5 -0.90 -19.95 2.58
N LYS A 6 -2.07 -19.35 2.45
CA LYS A 6 -3.35 -20.02 2.69
C LYS A 6 -3.94 -20.36 1.32
N LEU A 7 -4.59 -21.52 1.23
CA LEU A 7 -5.40 -21.85 0.07
C LEU A 7 -6.74 -21.13 0.17
N PHE A 8 -7.18 -20.54 -0.93
CA PHE A 8 -8.52 -19.99 -1.08
C PHE A 8 -9.19 -20.66 -2.27
N GLY A 9 -9.99 -21.69 -1.98
CA GLY A 9 -10.39 -22.66 -2.99
C GLY A 9 -9.15 -23.37 -3.54
N ASN A 10 -8.93 -23.28 -4.85
CA ASN A 10 -7.74 -23.81 -5.54
C ASN A 10 -6.60 -22.78 -5.70
N LYS A 11 -6.79 -21.52 -5.28
CA LYS A 11 -5.80 -20.43 -5.44
C LYS A 11 -4.84 -20.36 -4.25
N LYS A 12 -3.58 -20.02 -4.51
CA LYS A 12 -2.59 -19.71 -3.46
C LYS A 12 -2.68 -18.23 -3.10
N ILE A 13 -2.72 -17.88 -1.81
CA ILE A 13 -2.61 -16.48 -1.36
C ILE A 13 -1.20 -16.22 -0.87
N TYR A 14 -0.52 -15.19 -1.40
CA TYR A 14 0.69 -14.61 -0.79
C TYR A 14 0.33 -13.31 -0.09
N TYR A 15 0.75 -13.19 1.18
CA TYR A 15 0.70 -11.94 1.91
C TYR A 15 2.05 -11.23 1.82
N LEU A 16 2.03 -9.98 1.35
CA LEU A 16 3.19 -9.10 1.27
C LEU A 16 3.06 -8.01 2.34
N PRO A 17 3.75 -8.14 3.49
CA PRO A 17 3.77 -7.10 4.50
C PRO A 17 4.52 -5.87 3.97
N GLU A 18 4.29 -4.74 4.63
CA GLU A 18 5.06 -3.54 4.33
C GLU A 18 6.57 -3.78 4.57
N PRO A 19 7.47 -3.37 3.66
CA PRO A 19 8.92 -3.58 3.75
C PRO A 19 9.64 -2.74 4.82
N VAL A 20 9.08 -2.62 6.02
CA VAL A 20 9.64 -1.80 7.11
C VAL A 20 11.06 -2.23 7.47
N ASP A 21 11.36 -3.52 7.39
CA ASP A 21 12.70 -4.08 7.63
C ASP A 21 13.73 -3.55 6.63
N ILE A 22 13.36 -3.43 5.36
CA ILE A 22 14.21 -2.81 4.32
C ILE A 22 14.45 -1.35 4.67
N TRP A 23 13.41 -0.63 5.10
CA TRP A 23 13.50 0.80 5.40
C TRP A 23 14.42 1.05 6.60
N GLU A 24 14.29 0.25 7.65
CA GLU A 24 15.14 0.32 8.84
C GLU A 24 16.61 -0.06 8.56
N SER A 25 16.87 -0.81 7.48
CA SER A 25 18.22 -1.17 7.06
C SER A 25 18.99 -0.01 6.42
N ILE A 26 18.30 0.98 5.88
CA ILE A 26 18.91 2.16 5.24
C ILE A 26 19.23 3.19 6.33
N LYS A 27 20.52 3.38 6.59
CA LYS A 27 21.02 4.17 7.72
C LYS A 27 22.07 5.20 7.30
N ASP A 28 22.12 6.30 8.05
CA ASP A 28 23.21 7.26 7.97
C ASP A 28 24.48 6.74 8.67
N LYS A 29 25.56 7.54 8.62
CA LYS A 29 26.84 7.23 9.26
C LYS A 29 26.76 7.05 10.78
N ASN A 30 25.71 7.57 11.42
CA ASN A 30 25.48 7.49 12.87
C ASN A 30 24.55 6.33 13.24
N GLY A 31 24.09 5.54 12.26
CA GLY A 31 23.18 4.42 12.45
C GLY A 31 21.70 4.83 12.55
N LYS A 32 21.36 6.10 12.30
CA LYS A 32 19.98 6.58 12.27
C LYS A 32 19.31 6.14 10.98
N ASN A 33 18.15 5.48 11.07
CA ASN A 33 17.49 4.95 9.88
C ASN A 33 16.67 6.01 9.13
N VAL A 34 16.21 5.66 7.92
CA VAL A 34 15.45 6.56 7.05
C VAL A 34 14.09 6.97 7.65
N ILE A 35 13.45 6.11 8.45
CA ILE A 35 12.17 6.42 9.12
C ILE A 35 12.40 7.48 10.21
N GLU A 36 13.41 7.29 11.06
CA GLU A 36 13.84 8.27 12.06
C GLU A 36 14.23 9.59 11.40
N SER A 37 14.86 9.54 10.22
CA SER A 37 15.25 10.74 9.47
C SER A 37 14.05 11.47 8.88
N TYR A 38 13.08 10.73 8.35
CA TYR A 38 11.82 11.27 7.84
C TYR A 38 11.03 12.00 8.92
N TYR A 39 10.81 11.38 10.07
CA TYR A 39 10.03 12.02 11.14
C TYR A 39 10.75 13.19 11.83
N GLU A 40 12.09 13.24 11.80
CA GLU A 40 12.83 14.40 12.30
C GLU A 40 12.81 15.59 11.32
N ASN A 41 12.87 15.34 10.02
CA ASN A 41 12.86 16.40 9.01
C ASN A 41 12.15 15.94 7.72
N GLN A 42 10.82 16.08 7.72
CA GLN A 42 10.00 15.67 6.58
C GLN A 42 10.34 16.45 5.31
N ILE A 43 10.64 17.76 5.39
CA ILE A 43 10.98 18.58 4.21
C ILE A 43 12.18 18.00 3.48
N LYS A 44 13.22 17.58 4.21
CA LYS A 44 14.44 17.04 3.60
C LYS A 44 14.27 15.59 3.13
N PHE A 45 13.48 14.80 3.84
CA PHE A 45 13.46 13.35 3.67
C PHE A 45 12.17 12.78 3.07
N ALA A 46 11.15 13.60 2.83
CA ALA A 46 9.88 13.14 2.23
C ALA A 46 10.10 12.48 0.88
N PHE A 47 10.72 13.18 -0.08
CA PHE A 47 10.96 12.62 -1.40
C PHE A 47 11.78 11.31 -1.38
N PRO A 48 12.97 11.24 -0.75
CA PRO A 48 13.74 9.99 -0.73
C PRO A 48 13.00 8.88 0.03
N PHE A 49 12.26 9.18 1.09
CA PHE A 49 11.45 8.20 1.80
C PHE A 49 10.32 7.65 0.93
N GLN A 50 9.56 8.51 0.26
CA GLN A 50 8.46 8.08 -0.62
C GLN A 50 8.96 7.27 -1.82
N MET A 51 10.08 7.66 -2.45
CA MET A 51 10.69 6.87 -3.52
C MET A 51 11.14 5.49 -3.03
N MET A 52 11.77 5.43 -1.86
CA MET A 52 12.25 4.17 -1.27
C MET A 52 11.10 3.25 -0.86
N ALA A 53 10.04 3.78 -0.24
CA ALA A 53 8.83 3.04 0.10
C ALA A 53 8.15 2.46 -1.16
N TYR A 54 8.00 3.28 -2.19
CA TYR A 54 7.44 2.88 -3.47
C TYR A 54 8.26 1.78 -4.17
N ILE A 55 9.58 1.99 -4.35
CA ILE A 55 10.46 1.05 -5.06
C ILE A 55 10.57 -0.29 -4.31
N SER A 56 10.69 -0.26 -2.99
CA SER A 56 10.77 -1.50 -2.19
C SER A 56 9.49 -2.34 -2.32
N ARG A 57 8.32 -1.70 -2.41
CA ARG A 57 7.03 -2.38 -2.64
C ARG A 57 6.94 -2.95 -4.07
N VAL A 58 7.33 -2.17 -5.07
CA VAL A 58 7.43 -2.61 -6.48
C VAL A 58 8.32 -3.86 -6.59
N HIS A 59 9.48 -3.84 -5.92
CA HIS A 59 10.39 -4.98 -5.91
C HIS A 59 9.75 -6.24 -5.28
N GLN A 60 9.10 -6.12 -4.12
CA GLN A 60 8.41 -7.25 -3.48
C GLN A 60 7.32 -7.85 -4.36
N ILE A 61 6.54 -7.02 -5.05
CA ILE A 61 5.49 -7.49 -5.96
C ILE A 61 6.09 -8.24 -7.15
N ARG A 62 7.14 -7.68 -7.78
CA ARG A 62 7.84 -8.34 -8.91
C ARG A 62 8.42 -9.70 -8.53
N GLU A 63 9.05 -9.81 -7.35
CA GLU A 63 9.61 -11.07 -6.87
C GLU A 63 8.56 -12.18 -6.73
N ILE A 64 7.35 -11.84 -6.27
CA ILE A 64 6.26 -12.80 -6.20
C ILE A 64 5.74 -13.13 -7.60
N MET A 65 5.48 -12.13 -8.44
CA MET A 65 4.99 -12.35 -9.81
C MET A 65 5.92 -13.22 -10.65
N ASN A 66 7.24 -13.04 -10.51
CA ASN A 66 8.24 -13.87 -11.20
C ASN A 66 8.34 -15.31 -10.68
N SER A 67 7.77 -15.60 -9.50
CA SER A 67 7.87 -16.89 -8.84
C SER A 67 6.53 -17.60 -8.63
N CYS A 68 5.41 -17.02 -9.06
CA CYS A 68 4.07 -17.58 -8.90
C CYS A 68 3.45 -17.97 -10.25
N ASP A 69 2.41 -18.79 -10.17
CA ASP A 69 1.56 -19.17 -11.30
C ASP A 69 0.36 -18.21 -11.44
N ASP A 70 -0.33 -18.24 -12.58
CA ASP A 70 -1.52 -17.40 -12.85
C ASP A 70 -2.68 -17.66 -11.87
N ASN A 71 -2.61 -18.75 -11.09
CA ASN A 71 -3.61 -19.13 -10.11
C ASN A 71 -3.25 -18.68 -8.68
N THR A 72 -2.66 -17.48 -8.60
CA THR A 72 -2.14 -16.89 -7.37
C THR A 72 -2.82 -15.54 -7.07
N ILE A 73 -3.15 -15.33 -5.79
CA ILE A 73 -3.65 -14.07 -5.25
C ILE A 73 -2.52 -13.43 -4.43
N ILE A 74 -2.25 -12.15 -4.66
CA ILE A 74 -1.28 -11.37 -3.89
C ILE A 74 -2.06 -10.33 -3.08
N ILE A 75 -1.92 -10.39 -1.75
CA ILE A 75 -2.49 -9.39 -0.83
C ILE A 75 -1.34 -8.59 -0.25
N CYS A 76 -1.32 -7.29 -0.53
CA CYS A 76 -0.30 -6.38 -0.04
C CYS A 76 -0.81 -5.58 1.16
N GLU A 77 0.04 -5.41 2.16
CA GLU A 77 -0.14 -4.39 3.20
C GLU A 77 0.20 -3.03 2.60
N ARG A 78 -0.84 -2.19 2.45
CA ARG A 78 -0.84 -1.00 1.57
C ARG A 78 -0.64 -1.37 0.10
N SER A 79 -0.68 -0.35 -0.76
CA SER A 79 -0.49 -0.49 -2.20
C SER A 79 0.40 0.62 -2.72
N VAL A 80 1.00 0.41 -3.89
CA VAL A 80 1.70 1.48 -4.62
C VAL A 80 0.77 2.68 -4.87
N TYR A 81 -0.54 2.43 -5.06
CA TYR A 81 -1.54 3.48 -5.22
C TYR A 81 -1.72 4.31 -3.94
N THR A 82 -1.66 3.69 -2.76
CA THR A 82 -1.67 4.43 -1.48
C THR A 82 -0.45 5.34 -1.38
N ASP A 83 0.73 4.86 -1.81
CA ASP A 83 1.96 5.67 -1.82
C ASP A 83 1.78 6.94 -2.70
N LYS A 84 1.15 6.83 -3.88
CA LYS A 84 0.88 7.97 -4.78
C LYS A 84 -0.27 8.86 -4.33
N HIS A 85 -1.46 8.29 -4.15
CA HIS A 85 -2.73 9.02 -4.02
C HIS A 85 -2.95 9.56 -2.61
N VAL A 86 -2.29 8.97 -1.60
CA VAL A 86 -2.35 9.46 -0.23
C VAL A 86 -1.04 10.15 0.13
N PHE A 87 0.06 9.41 0.25
CA PHE A 87 1.26 9.95 0.89
C PHE A 87 1.99 11.00 0.04
N ALA A 88 2.36 10.67 -1.20
CA ALA A 88 3.05 11.61 -2.09
C ALA A 88 2.18 12.84 -2.40
N LYS A 89 0.88 12.64 -2.66
CA LYS A 89 -0.08 13.74 -2.86
C LYS A 89 -0.16 14.66 -1.64
N MET A 90 -0.41 14.10 -0.45
CA MET A 90 -0.49 14.87 0.79
C MET A 90 0.79 15.67 1.07
N LEU A 91 1.96 15.07 0.83
CA LEU A 91 3.26 15.72 1.04
C LEU A 91 3.52 16.84 0.01
N HIS A 92 3.00 16.74 -1.21
CA HIS A 92 3.07 17.83 -2.17
C HIS A 92 2.11 18.95 -1.82
N ASP A 93 0.85 18.62 -1.53
CA ASP A 93 -0.21 19.58 -1.23
C ASP A 93 0.09 20.41 0.04
N ASN A 94 0.83 19.85 1.00
CA ASN A 94 1.24 20.56 2.21
C ASN A 94 2.61 21.28 2.09
N GLY A 95 3.24 21.25 0.92
CA GLY A 95 4.51 21.92 0.65
C GLY A 95 5.76 21.21 1.20
N THR A 96 5.64 19.96 1.66
CA THR A 96 6.79 19.15 2.12
C THR A 96 7.60 18.60 0.96
N MET A 97 6.94 18.23 -0.13
CA MET A 97 7.52 17.81 -1.39
C MET A 97 7.31 18.92 -2.42
N ASN A 98 8.35 19.31 -3.15
CA ASN A 98 8.26 20.37 -4.15
C ASN A 98 7.78 19.85 -5.53
N ASP A 99 7.55 20.77 -6.46
CA ASP A 99 7.03 20.46 -7.79
C ASP A 99 7.96 19.55 -8.61
N ILE A 100 9.28 19.68 -8.46
CA ILE A 100 10.24 18.82 -9.17
C ILE A 100 10.17 17.41 -8.59
N GLU A 101 10.15 17.28 -7.27
CA GLU A 101 10.11 15.99 -6.56
C GLU A 101 8.83 15.21 -6.89
N ILE A 102 7.66 15.85 -6.85
CA ILE A 102 6.40 15.17 -7.18
C ILE A 102 6.32 14.79 -8.67
N GLN A 103 6.90 15.59 -9.57
CA GLN A 103 6.96 15.26 -10.99
C GLN A 103 7.86 14.06 -11.25
N ILE A 104 9.02 13.98 -10.58
CA ILE A 104 9.89 12.81 -10.65
C ILE A 104 9.17 11.57 -10.09
N TYR A 105 8.54 11.70 -8.92
CA TYR A 105 7.79 10.61 -8.30
C TYR A 105 6.70 10.07 -9.24
N LYS A 106 5.88 10.95 -9.82
CA LYS A 106 4.81 10.57 -10.75
C LYS A 106 5.32 9.85 -12.00
N LYS A 107 6.44 10.32 -12.59
CA LYS A 107 7.05 9.67 -13.75
C LYS A 107 7.43 8.22 -13.47
N TRP A 108 8.09 7.96 -12.34
CA TRP A 108 8.48 6.61 -11.96
C TRP A 108 7.29 5.76 -11.54
N PHE A 109 6.30 6.37 -10.88
CA PHE A 109 5.04 5.69 -10.58
C PHE A 109 4.37 5.17 -11.85
N ASP A 110 4.14 6.08 -12.82
CA ASP A 110 3.43 5.76 -14.05
C ASP A 110 4.21 4.74 -14.89
N GLU A 111 5.53 4.68 -14.75
CA GLU A 111 6.35 3.69 -15.43
C GLU A 111 6.20 2.29 -14.84
N PHE A 112 6.43 2.10 -13.53
CA PHE A 112 6.42 0.73 -13.00
C PHE A 112 5.01 0.19 -12.71
N VAL A 113 4.00 1.05 -12.55
CA VAL A 113 2.63 0.57 -12.26
C VAL A 113 2.04 -0.25 -13.42
N LYS A 114 2.52 -0.02 -14.66
CA LYS A 114 2.08 -0.75 -15.87
C LYS A 114 2.29 -2.27 -15.76
N ASP A 115 3.27 -2.69 -14.96
CA ASP A 115 3.64 -4.09 -14.83
C ASP A 115 2.73 -4.85 -13.84
N PHE A 116 1.86 -4.16 -13.11
CA PHE A 116 1.14 -4.74 -11.97
C PHE A 116 -0.38 -4.77 -12.19
N PRO A 117 -0.98 -5.97 -12.34
CA PRO A 117 -2.43 -6.09 -12.33
C PRO A 117 -2.97 -5.73 -10.94
N PHE A 118 -4.03 -4.93 -10.88
CA PHE A 118 -4.66 -4.48 -9.63
C PHE A 118 -6.17 -4.68 -9.67
N SER A 119 -6.68 -5.55 -8.79
CA SER A 119 -8.07 -6.01 -8.87
C SER A 119 -9.00 -5.36 -7.84
N GLY A 120 -8.48 -4.74 -6.79
CA GLY A 120 -9.33 -4.16 -5.75
C GLY A 120 -8.59 -3.72 -4.50
N ILE A 121 -9.28 -2.97 -3.64
CA ILE A 121 -8.77 -2.42 -2.39
C ILE A 121 -9.61 -2.96 -1.22
N ILE A 122 -8.95 -3.43 -0.17
CA ILE A 122 -9.58 -3.67 1.13
C ILE A 122 -9.18 -2.52 2.04
N TYR A 123 -10.12 -1.63 2.33
CA TYR A 123 -9.91 -0.44 3.15
C TYR A 123 -10.40 -0.68 4.58
N VAL A 124 -9.47 -0.70 5.53
CA VAL A 124 -9.78 -0.79 6.96
C VAL A 124 -9.85 0.63 7.54
N GLY A 125 -11.03 1.24 7.47
CA GLY A 125 -11.27 2.61 7.92
C GLY A 125 -11.24 2.72 9.44
N THR A 126 -10.36 3.57 9.98
CA THR A 126 -10.22 3.80 11.42
C THR A 126 -10.18 5.29 11.70
N GLU A 127 -10.85 5.74 12.75
CA GLU A 127 -10.84 7.14 13.18
C GLU A 127 -9.42 7.59 13.57
N PRO A 128 -9.03 8.85 13.27
CA PRO A 128 -7.69 9.38 13.59
C PRO A 128 -7.32 9.23 15.07
N ASN A 129 -8.26 9.51 15.99
CA ASN A 129 -8.03 9.38 17.43
C ASN A 129 -7.69 7.95 17.84
N LYS A 130 -8.40 6.98 17.27
CA LYS A 130 -8.18 5.56 17.53
C LYS A 130 -6.87 5.06 16.90
N SER A 131 -6.54 5.57 15.72
CA SER A 131 -5.23 5.34 15.10
C SER A 131 -4.09 5.86 15.98
N LEU A 132 -4.27 7.04 16.60
CA LEU A 132 -3.29 7.63 17.52
C LEU A 132 -3.06 6.75 18.76
N GLU A 133 -4.14 6.23 19.36
CA GLU A 133 -4.05 5.28 20.48
C GLU A 133 -3.21 4.05 20.10
N ARG A 134 -3.46 3.48 18.91
CA ARG A 134 -2.71 2.31 18.41
C ARG A 134 -1.24 2.62 18.12
N VAL A 135 -0.93 3.78 17.56
CA VAL A 135 0.45 4.24 17.36
C VAL A 135 1.20 4.33 18.69
N LYS A 136 0.55 4.89 19.72
CA LYS A 136 1.13 4.99 21.08
C LYS A 136 1.37 3.62 21.70
N ILE A 137 0.44 2.67 21.56
CA ILE A 137 0.59 1.30 22.05
C ILE A 137 1.76 0.59 21.35
N ARG A 138 1.87 0.74 20.02
CA ARG A 138 2.96 0.13 19.24
C ARG A 138 4.34 0.66 19.63
N ASN A 139 4.41 1.94 20.03
CA ASN A 139 5.61 2.59 20.54
C ASN A 139 6.86 2.36 19.66
N ARG A 140 6.71 2.47 18.33
CA ARG A 140 7.84 2.29 17.41
C ARG A 140 8.82 3.45 17.58
N LYS A 141 10.10 3.15 17.72
CA LYS A 141 11.15 4.14 17.88
C LYS A 141 11.17 5.11 16.69
N GLY A 142 11.16 6.42 16.97
CA GLY A 142 11.20 7.48 15.96
C GLY A 142 9.84 7.90 15.39
N GLU A 143 8.75 7.20 15.70
CA GLU A 143 7.40 7.61 15.29
C GLU A 143 6.77 8.55 16.32
N THR A 144 7.02 9.86 16.18
CA THR A 144 6.19 10.88 16.88
C THR A 144 5.21 11.46 15.88
N ILE A 145 4.01 10.89 15.83
CA ILE A 145 2.99 11.24 14.84
C ILE A 145 1.91 12.10 15.52
N PRO A 146 1.74 13.39 15.13
CA PRO A 146 0.69 14.22 15.70
C PRO A 146 -0.68 13.80 15.17
N LEU A 147 -1.75 14.06 15.95
CA LEU A 147 -3.13 13.77 15.54
C LEU A 147 -3.47 14.41 14.20
N SER A 148 -3.03 15.66 13.97
CA SER A 148 -3.24 16.39 12.71
C SER A 148 -2.68 15.66 11.49
N TYR A 149 -1.57 14.93 11.63
CA TYR A 149 -1.04 14.12 10.54
C TYR A 149 -1.92 12.90 10.26
N LEU A 150 -2.50 12.28 11.29
CA LEU A 150 -3.43 11.16 11.13
C LEU A 150 -4.77 11.61 10.55
N GLU A 151 -5.24 12.79 10.92
CA GLU A 151 -6.43 13.44 10.31
C GLU A 151 -6.22 13.72 8.83
N LEU A 152 -5.04 14.23 8.44
CA LEU A 152 -4.67 14.37 7.04
C LEU A 152 -4.65 13.02 6.34
N CYS A 153 -3.96 12.01 6.90
CA CYS A 153 -3.94 10.67 6.31
C CYS A 153 -5.36 10.14 6.09
N HIS A 154 -6.24 10.26 7.08
CA HIS A 154 -7.64 9.84 6.98
C HIS A 154 -8.37 10.57 5.85
N LYS A 155 -8.28 11.91 5.81
CA LYS A 155 -8.88 12.74 4.76
C LYS A 155 -8.46 12.29 3.36
N TYR A 156 -7.16 12.13 3.11
CA TYR A 156 -6.65 11.74 1.79
C TYR A 156 -7.04 10.31 1.40
N HIS A 157 -7.18 9.39 2.37
CA HIS A 157 -7.73 8.05 2.09
C HIS A 157 -9.21 8.14 1.69
N GLU A 158 -10.03 8.86 2.45
CA GLU A 158 -11.45 9.01 2.15
C GLU A 158 -11.68 9.68 0.80
N GLU A 159 -10.98 10.78 0.51
CA GLU A 159 -11.06 11.46 -0.79
C GLU A 159 -10.68 10.52 -1.94
N TRP A 160 -9.53 9.85 -1.85
CA TRP A 160 -9.08 8.93 -2.90
C TRP A 160 -10.05 7.77 -3.12
N LEU A 161 -10.51 7.13 -2.03
CA LEU A 161 -11.31 5.90 -2.13
C LEU A 161 -12.76 6.16 -2.49
N ASN A 162 -13.30 7.35 -2.21
CA ASN A 162 -14.65 7.73 -2.64
C ASN A 162 -14.71 8.07 -4.14
N ASP A 163 -13.63 8.61 -4.70
CA ASP A 163 -13.54 8.95 -6.13
C ASP A 163 -12.93 7.83 -6.99
N SER A 164 -12.51 6.73 -6.37
CA SER A 164 -11.84 5.62 -7.03
C SER A 164 -12.81 4.78 -7.88
N SER A 165 -12.47 4.57 -9.14
CA SER A 165 -13.13 3.57 -10.00
C SER A 165 -12.72 2.12 -9.67
N ILE A 166 -11.67 1.94 -8.87
CA ILE A 166 -11.21 0.63 -8.41
C ILE A 166 -12.20 0.09 -7.38
N PRO A 167 -12.61 -1.19 -7.46
CA PRO A 167 -13.47 -1.81 -6.44
C PRO A 167 -12.88 -1.68 -5.03
N VAL A 168 -13.69 -1.20 -4.07
CA VAL A 168 -13.28 -1.03 -2.66
C VAL A 168 -14.21 -1.81 -1.74
N LEU A 169 -13.64 -2.70 -0.92
CA LEU A 169 -14.29 -3.25 0.27
C LEU A 169 -13.93 -2.38 1.48
N LYS A 170 -14.93 -1.71 2.05
CA LYS A 170 -14.75 -0.92 3.29
C LYS A 170 -15.06 -1.78 4.53
N LEU A 171 -14.14 -1.80 5.48
CA LEU A 171 -14.24 -2.52 6.76
C LEU A 171 -14.07 -1.53 7.93
N ASN A 172 -14.83 -1.71 9.01
CA ASN A 172 -14.84 -0.79 10.16
C ASN A 172 -13.71 -1.07 11.17
N GLY A 173 -12.52 -0.53 10.92
CA GLY A 173 -11.35 -0.64 11.79
C GLY A 173 -11.49 -0.03 13.19
N ASN A 174 -12.64 0.59 13.54
CA ASN A 174 -12.91 1.07 14.89
C ASN A 174 -13.34 -0.03 15.87
N THR A 175 -13.54 -1.26 15.41
CA THR A 175 -13.77 -2.40 16.30
C THR A 175 -12.44 -2.99 16.76
N GLU A 176 -12.30 -3.25 18.06
CA GLU A 176 -11.15 -4.01 18.58
C GLU A 176 -11.43 -5.51 18.46
N PHE A 177 -10.43 -6.27 18.05
CA PHE A 177 -10.48 -7.73 18.04
C PHE A 177 -9.13 -8.28 18.49
N ILE A 178 -9.17 -9.37 19.25
CA ILE A 178 -7.99 -10.01 19.83
C ILE A 178 -7.78 -11.33 19.08
N ASN A 179 -6.57 -11.57 18.60
CA ASN A 179 -6.10 -12.80 17.92
C ASN A 179 -6.65 -13.09 16.51
N ALA A 180 -7.92 -12.77 16.20
CA ALA A 180 -8.52 -13.09 14.91
C ALA A 180 -9.45 -11.97 14.42
N ILE A 181 -9.57 -11.84 13.10
CA ILE A 181 -10.55 -10.95 12.48
C ILE A 181 -11.98 -11.48 12.72
N PRO A 182 -12.99 -10.60 12.79
CA PRO A 182 -14.39 -11.01 12.86
C PRO A 182 -14.81 -11.92 11.70
N GLU A 183 -15.73 -12.87 11.94
CA GLU A 183 -16.19 -13.82 10.90
C GLU A 183 -16.87 -13.12 9.72
N ASP A 184 -17.61 -12.03 9.98
CA ASP A 184 -18.23 -11.19 8.96
C ASP A 184 -17.18 -10.51 8.06
N TRP A 185 -16.04 -10.10 8.62
CA TRP A 185 -14.93 -9.57 7.83
C TRP A 185 -14.30 -10.64 6.96
N GLN A 186 -14.09 -11.83 7.51
CA GLN A 186 -13.57 -12.95 6.74
C GLN A 186 -14.50 -13.23 5.56
N LEU A 187 -15.81 -13.38 5.81
CA LEU A 187 -16.80 -13.63 4.75
C LEU A 187 -16.82 -12.51 3.70
N ALA A 188 -16.75 -11.24 4.13
CA ALA A 188 -16.73 -10.09 3.24
C ALA A 188 -15.47 -10.07 2.35
N ILE A 189 -14.29 -10.32 2.93
CA ILE A 189 -13.01 -10.41 2.21
C ILE A 189 -13.04 -11.55 1.21
N GLU A 190 -13.49 -12.74 1.62
CA GLU A 190 -13.60 -13.90 0.73
C GLU A 190 -14.56 -13.64 -0.44
N THR A 191 -15.70 -13.02 -0.16
CA THR A 191 -16.68 -12.64 -1.19
C THR A 191 -16.08 -11.62 -2.16
N PHE A 192 -15.39 -10.60 -1.63
CA PHE A 192 -14.74 -9.59 -2.44
C PHE A 192 -13.67 -10.21 -3.35
N ILE A 193 -12.79 -11.06 -2.82
CA ILE A 193 -11.77 -11.78 -3.59
C ILE A 193 -12.41 -12.65 -4.69
N LYS A 194 -13.50 -13.36 -4.38
CA LYS A 194 -14.24 -14.16 -5.37
C LYS A 194 -14.80 -13.31 -6.50
N THR A 195 -15.39 -12.15 -6.18
CA THR A 195 -15.95 -11.24 -7.18
C THR A 195 -14.86 -10.68 -8.09
N GLN A 196 -13.73 -10.25 -7.54
CA GLN A 196 -12.63 -9.70 -8.35
C GLN A 196 -11.87 -10.79 -9.13
N SER A 197 -11.85 -12.03 -8.61
CA SER A 197 -11.27 -13.19 -9.28
C SER A 197 -12.09 -13.72 -10.46
N LYS A 198 -13.38 -13.36 -10.56
CA LYS A 198 -14.30 -13.78 -11.63
C LYS A 198 -14.33 -12.81 -12.80
N ILE A 199 -13.62 -11.69 -12.72
CA ILE A 199 -13.37 -10.84 -13.88
C ILE A 199 -12.32 -11.57 -14.72
N GLU A 200 -12.75 -12.65 -15.38
CA GLU A 200 -12.12 -13.10 -16.61
C GLU A 200 -12.28 -11.97 -17.63
N ILE A 201 -11.15 -11.61 -18.20
CA ILE A 201 -11.01 -10.69 -19.32
C ILE A 201 -12.01 -11.15 -20.39
N TYR A 202 -12.89 -10.25 -20.83
CA TYR A 202 -13.59 -10.43 -22.10
C TYR A 202 -12.50 -10.50 -23.17
N ASP A 203 -12.19 -11.72 -23.60
CA ASP A 203 -11.42 -11.98 -24.80
C ASP A 203 -12.35 -11.73 -25.99
N ASP A 204 -12.26 -10.53 -26.54
CA ASP A 204 -12.68 -10.20 -27.89
C ASP A 204 -11.90 -8.96 -28.28
N TYR A 205 -10.65 -9.15 -28.73
CA TYR A 205 -10.11 -8.58 -29.97
C TYR A 205 -8.74 -9.19 -30.23
N LEU A 206 -8.79 -10.37 -30.82
CA LEU A 206 -7.70 -10.99 -31.55
C LEU A 206 -7.52 -10.21 -32.86
N HIS A 207 -6.64 -9.20 -32.88
CA HIS A 207 -6.07 -8.68 -34.12
C HIS A 207 -4.53 -8.68 -34.07
N THR A 208 -4.02 -9.71 -34.73
CA THR A 208 -2.75 -9.85 -35.44
C THR A 208 -2.11 -8.51 -35.87
N LEU A 209 -0.80 -8.33 -35.62
CA LEU A 209 0.25 -8.33 -36.66
C LEU A 209 1.63 -7.92 -36.13
N VAL A 210 2.59 -8.60 -36.72
CA VAL A 210 4.05 -8.53 -36.60
C VAL A 210 4.60 -7.25 -37.26
N THR A 211 5.80 -6.81 -36.83
CA THR A 211 6.75 -5.84 -37.47
C THR A 211 6.29 -4.38 -37.56
N CYS A 212 7.09 -3.37 -37.21
CA CYS A 212 8.54 -3.18 -37.35
C CYS A 212 9.27 -2.81 -36.04
#